data_AF-A0A2E0KUF5-F1
#
_entry.id   AF-A0A2E0KUF5-F1
#
_cell.length_a   1.000
_cell.length_b   1.000
_cell.length_c   1.000
_cell.angle_alpha   90.00
_cell.angle_beta   90.00
_cell.angle_gamma   90.00
#
_symmetry.space_group_name_H-M   'P 1'
#
loop_
_entity.id
_entity.type
_entity.pdbx_description
1 polymer ?
#
loop_
_entity_poly.entity_id
_entity_poly.type
_entity_poly.pdbx_seq_one_letter_code
_entity_poly.pdbx_strand_id
1 'polypeptide(L)'
;MGRVVGGLLLALLIVSVGLNVYLYRLTDRYYRQLNTVRLDPLGMDSFPAQPEMAPLAQPIVLFYGDSRAQQWPAPSDLPQFTFINRGIGSQTSAQVALRFEAHVTPIQPDVLVVQVCVNDLKTIPLFPENRETIVDTCKANIDKIVADAQAVGAVVVLTTIFPVGEPPLQRRPVWSSEIAAAINTVNQHIRSLDVPVLDAYHLLADERGLLNPAYSVDELHLNPAGYALLNTELRRLLLTIRDE
;
A
#
# COMPACT_ATOMS: atom_id res chain seq x y z
N MET A 1 -27.81 2.09 51.42
CA MET A 1 -26.79 1.23 50.80
C MET A 1 -27.34 0.41 49.61
N GLY A 2 -28.43 -0.36 49.77
CA GLY A 2 -28.93 -1.27 48.71
C GLY A 2 -29.30 -0.63 47.36
N ARG A 3 -29.90 0.57 47.35
CA ARG A 3 -30.24 1.29 46.10
C ARG A 3 -29.00 1.73 45.30
N VAL A 4 -27.94 2.15 45.99
CA VAL A 4 -26.69 2.57 45.35
C VAL A 4 -25.97 1.36 44.76
N VAL A 5 -25.91 0.25 45.50
CA VAL A 5 -25.31 -1.01 45.02
C VAL A 5 -26.09 -1.55 43.81
N GLY A 6 -27.43 -1.55 43.86
CA GLY A 6 -28.25 -1.99 42.72
C GLY A 6 -28.06 -1.14 41.46
N GLY A 7 -27.95 0.18 41.61
CA GLY A 7 -27.66 1.09 40.50
C GLY A 7 -26.28 0.85 39.87
N LEU A 8 -25.25 0.62 40.70
CA LEU A 8 -23.90 0.28 40.24
C LEU A 8 -23.86 -1.05 39.49
N LEU A 9 -24.53 -2.09 40.01
CA LEU A 9 -24.61 -3.39 39.34
C LEU A 9 -25.32 -3.30 37.99
N LEU A 10 -26.40 -2.52 37.89
CA LEU A 10 -27.08 -2.29 36.62
C LEU A 10 -26.20 -1.54 35.61
N ALA A 11 -25.46 -0.52 36.06
CA ALA A 11 -24.53 0.20 35.20
C ALA A 11 -23.41 -0.71 34.68
N LEU A 12 -22.82 -1.54 35.55
CA LEU A 12 -21.81 -2.54 35.16
C LEU A 12 -22.36 -3.56 34.16
N LEU A 13 -23.61 -4.02 34.35
CA LEU A 13 -24.26 -4.92 33.41
C LEU A 13 -24.46 -4.25 32.04
N ILE A 14 -24.94 -3.00 32.00
CA ILE A 14 -25.12 -2.25 30.74
C ILE A 14 -23.79 -2.08 30.01
N VAL A 15 -22.72 -1.71 30.73
CA VAL A 15 -21.37 -1.59 30.15
C VAL A 15 -20.89 -2.94 29.62
N SER A 16 -21.08 -4.01 30.38
CA SER A 16 -20.70 -5.38 29.95
C SER A 16 -21.46 -5.81 28.70
N VAL A 17 -22.77 -5.60 28.64
CA VAL A 17 -23.58 -5.93 27.46
C VAL A 17 -23.14 -5.09 26.26
N GLY A 18 -22.93 -3.79 26.44
CA GLY A 18 -22.43 -2.90 25.40
C GLY A 18 -21.08 -3.34 24.84
N LEU A 19 -20.14 -3.73 25.72
CA LEU A 19 -18.83 -4.25 25.33
C LEU A 19 -18.95 -5.58 24.57
N ASN A 20 -19.79 -6.50 25.02
CA ASN A 20 -20.03 -7.77 24.32
C ASN A 20 -20.61 -7.55 22.91
N VAL A 21 -21.57 -6.64 22.75
CA VAL A 21 -22.11 -6.27 21.43
C VAL A 21 -21.03 -5.66 20.55
N TYR A 22 -20.19 -4.79 21.10
CA TYR A 22 -19.06 -4.19 20.38
C TYR A 22 -18.06 -5.26 19.91
N LEU A 23 -17.64 -6.16 20.80
CA LEU A 23 -16.72 -7.26 20.48
C LEU A 23 -17.32 -8.21 19.45
N TYR A 24 -18.60 -8.57 19.56
CA TYR A 24 -19.29 -9.38 18.56
C TYR A 24 -19.24 -8.73 17.17
N ARG A 25 -19.56 -7.43 17.08
CA ARG A 25 -19.51 -6.68 15.81
C ARG A 25 -18.09 -6.59 15.26
N LEU A 26 -17.09 -6.45 16.12
CA LEU A 26 -15.68 -6.44 15.73
C LEU A 26 -15.26 -7.79 15.15
N THR A 27 -15.64 -8.89 15.82
CA THR A 27 -15.39 -10.26 15.35
C THR A 27 -16.11 -10.56 14.05
N ASP A 28 -17.40 -10.23 13.92
CA ASP A 28 -18.15 -10.42 12.67
C ASP A 28 -17.50 -9.66 11.51
N ARG A 29 -17.04 -8.43 11.74
CA ARG A 29 -16.30 -7.65 10.74
C ARG A 29 -15.02 -8.34 10.28
N TYR A 30 -14.16 -8.75 11.22
CA TYR A 30 -12.90 -9.42 10.86
C TYR A 30 -13.13 -10.80 10.23
N TYR A 31 -14.14 -11.54 10.69
CA TYR A 31 -14.49 -12.84 10.11
C TYR A 31 -15.01 -12.68 8.67
N ARG A 32 -15.83 -11.66 8.39
CA ARG A 32 -16.23 -11.33 7.02
C ARG A 32 -15.02 -10.95 6.16
N GLN A 33 -14.16 -10.06 6.64
CA GLN A 33 -12.94 -9.67 5.91
C GLN A 33 -12.05 -10.87 5.58
N LEU A 34 -11.83 -11.77 6.55
CA LEU A 34 -11.07 -13.01 6.33
C LEU A 34 -11.70 -13.86 5.22
N ASN A 35 -13.03 -14.03 5.23
CA ASN A 35 -13.70 -14.83 4.21
C ASN A 35 -13.82 -14.13 2.85
N THR A 36 -13.88 -12.79 2.81
CA THR A 36 -13.77 -12.03 1.56
C THR A 36 -12.41 -12.29 0.89
N VAL A 37 -11.31 -12.22 1.66
CA VAL A 37 -9.97 -12.53 1.14
C VAL A 37 -9.85 -14.01 0.73
N ARG A 38 -10.54 -14.93 1.39
CA ARG A 38 -10.56 -16.35 0.95
C ARG A 38 -11.31 -16.57 -0.35
N LEU A 39 -12.37 -15.81 -0.60
CA LEU A 39 -13.17 -15.91 -1.82
C LEU A 39 -12.46 -15.31 -3.03
N ASP A 40 -11.81 -14.17 -2.83
CA ASP A 40 -11.01 -13.50 -3.86
C ASP A 40 -9.65 -13.05 -3.28
N PRO A 41 -8.66 -13.96 -3.22
CA PRO A 41 -7.37 -13.68 -2.61
C PRO A 41 -6.51 -12.71 -3.40
N LEU A 42 -6.80 -12.50 -4.69
CA LEU A 42 -6.03 -11.61 -5.56
C LEU A 42 -6.77 -10.32 -5.91
N GLY A 43 -8.02 -10.16 -5.47
CA GLY A 43 -8.83 -8.99 -5.79
C GLY A 43 -9.20 -8.92 -7.27
N MET A 44 -9.37 -10.07 -7.93
CA MET A 44 -9.66 -10.15 -9.37
C MET A 44 -10.95 -9.44 -9.75
N ASP A 45 -11.92 -9.37 -8.83
CA ASP A 45 -13.20 -8.68 -9.05
C ASP A 45 -13.11 -7.14 -8.87
N SER A 46 -11.93 -6.62 -8.50
CA SER A 46 -11.73 -5.17 -8.25
C SER A 46 -11.76 -4.33 -9.52
N PHE A 47 -11.50 -4.94 -10.67
CA PHE A 47 -11.46 -4.27 -11.97
C PHE A 47 -12.14 -5.14 -13.03
N PRO A 48 -12.71 -4.54 -14.09
CA PRO A 48 -13.21 -5.32 -15.22
C PRO A 48 -12.07 -6.11 -15.88
N ALA A 49 -12.38 -7.32 -16.36
CA ALA A 49 -11.43 -8.25 -16.96
C ALA A 49 -10.72 -7.70 -18.20
N GLN A 50 -11.32 -6.74 -18.89
CA GLN A 50 -10.67 -5.95 -19.93
C GLN A 50 -10.78 -4.48 -19.57
N PRO A 51 -9.69 -3.71 -19.69
CA PRO A 51 -9.80 -2.26 -19.62
C PRO A 51 -10.67 -1.79 -20.80
N GLU A 52 -11.69 -0.97 -20.55
CA GLU A 52 -12.35 -0.21 -21.62
C GLU A 52 -11.31 0.75 -22.21
N MET A 53 -10.61 0.33 -23.25
CA MET A 53 -9.61 1.14 -23.92
C MET A 53 -10.10 1.43 -25.35
N ALA A 54 -10.45 2.71 -25.58
CA ALA A 54 -10.29 3.27 -26.91
C ALA A 54 -8.80 3.22 -27.29
N PRO A 55 -8.43 3.22 -28.58
CA PRO A 55 -7.03 3.31 -28.98
C PRO A 55 -6.41 4.56 -28.32
N LEU A 56 -5.56 4.35 -27.31
CA LEU A 56 -4.91 5.44 -26.61
C LEU A 56 -3.79 5.94 -27.51
N ALA A 57 -3.90 7.17 -27.99
CA ALA A 57 -2.86 7.82 -28.80
C ALA A 57 -1.65 8.29 -27.95
N GLN A 58 -1.68 8.05 -26.64
CA GLN A 58 -0.71 8.56 -25.68
C GLN A 58 -0.07 7.42 -24.89
N PRO A 59 1.20 7.54 -24.48
CA PRO A 59 1.85 6.56 -23.62
C PRO A 59 1.08 6.35 -22.31
N ILE A 60 0.97 5.10 -21.89
CA ILE A 60 0.23 4.65 -20.72
C ILE A 60 1.16 4.57 -19.52
N VAL A 61 0.82 5.29 -18.46
CA VAL A 61 1.45 5.18 -17.14
C VAL A 61 0.51 4.43 -16.20
N LEU A 62 0.92 3.25 -15.76
CA LEU A 62 0.13 2.39 -14.89
C LEU A 62 0.64 2.46 -13.44
N PHE A 63 -0.21 2.91 -12.52
CA PHE A 63 0.03 2.76 -11.09
C PHE A 63 -0.35 1.34 -10.65
N TYR A 64 0.58 0.63 -10.02
CA TYR A 64 0.41 -0.77 -9.64
C TYR A 64 0.90 -1.02 -8.21
N GLY A 65 0.09 -1.70 -7.39
CA GLY A 65 0.45 -1.89 -5.99
C GLY A 65 -0.69 -2.09 -5.02
N ASP A 66 -0.46 -1.67 -3.78
CA ASP A 66 -1.42 -1.78 -2.69
C ASP A 66 -2.30 -0.52 -2.50
N SER A 67 -2.81 -0.28 -1.29
CA SER A 67 -3.64 0.89 -0.98
C SER A 67 -2.95 2.23 -1.29
N ARG A 68 -1.62 2.28 -1.21
CA ARG A 68 -0.85 3.51 -1.46
C ARG A 68 -0.68 3.80 -2.95
N ALA A 69 -0.70 2.77 -3.80
CA ALA A 69 -0.89 2.94 -5.23
C ALA A 69 -2.36 3.28 -5.55
N GLN A 70 -3.31 2.57 -4.94
CA GLN A 70 -4.76 2.74 -5.17
C GLN A 70 -5.22 4.18 -4.93
N GLN A 71 -4.70 4.81 -3.89
CA GLN A 71 -5.07 6.17 -3.49
C GLN A 71 -4.27 7.26 -4.22
N TRP A 72 -3.31 6.89 -5.07
CA TRP A 72 -2.45 7.84 -5.77
C TRP A 72 -3.22 8.54 -6.90
N PRO A 73 -3.48 9.86 -6.80
CA PRO A 73 -4.14 10.60 -7.86
C PRO A 73 -3.19 10.85 -9.02
N ALA A 74 -3.66 10.62 -10.24
CA ALA A 74 -2.89 10.92 -11.45
C ALA A 74 -2.51 12.42 -11.50
N PRO A 75 -1.29 12.78 -11.94
CA PRO A 75 -0.91 14.16 -12.21
C PRO A 75 -1.82 14.75 -13.30
N SER A 76 -2.53 15.85 -12.98
CA SER A 76 -3.45 16.49 -13.92
C SER A 76 -2.76 17.39 -14.96
N ASP A 77 -1.50 17.73 -14.74
CA ASP A 77 -0.68 18.61 -15.58
C ASP A 77 0.16 17.85 -16.62
N LEU A 78 -0.13 16.57 -16.83
CA LEU A 78 0.54 15.68 -17.78
C LEU A 78 -0.43 15.13 -18.85
N PRO A 79 -1.07 16.01 -19.66
CA PRO A 79 -2.08 15.61 -20.64
C PRO A 79 -1.53 14.80 -21.81
N GLN A 80 -0.22 14.63 -21.93
CA GLN A 80 0.44 13.79 -22.93
C GLN A 80 0.56 12.31 -22.52
N PHE A 81 0.15 11.95 -21.30
CA PHE A 81 0.13 10.59 -20.78
C PHE A 81 -1.29 10.18 -20.42
N THR A 82 -1.61 8.90 -20.63
CA THR A 82 -2.82 8.31 -20.05
C THR A 82 -2.47 7.57 -18.76
N PHE A 83 -3.09 7.97 -17.65
CA PHE A 83 -2.87 7.31 -16.36
C PHE A 83 -3.95 6.28 -16.08
N ILE A 84 -3.52 5.07 -15.74
CA ILE A 84 -4.40 3.99 -15.27
C ILE A 84 -3.96 3.61 -13.85
N ASN A 85 -4.91 3.27 -12.99
CA ASN A 85 -4.63 2.79 -11.64
C ASN A 85 -5.14 1.36 -11.46
N ARG A 86 -4.24 0.47 -11.03
CA ARG A 86 -4.48 -0.94 -10.70
C ARG A 86 -4.00 -1.28 -9.29
N GLY A 87 -3.99 -0.29 -8.39
CA GLY A 87 -3.77 -0.50 -6.96
C GLY A 87 -4.98 -1.15 -6.27
N ILE A 88 -4.72 -2.07 -5.34
CA ILE A 88 -5.78 -2.74 -4.55
C ILE A 88 -5.43 -2.67 -3.07
N GLY A 89 -6.35 -2.16 -2.27
CA GLY A 89 -6.14 -1.94 -0.86
C GLY A 89 -5.83 -3.21 -0.07
N SER A 90 -5.00 -3.06 0.97
CA SER A 90 -4.62 -4.12 1.92
C SER A 90 -3.82 -5.31 1.35
N GLN A 91 -3.46 -5.30 0.06
CA GLN A 91 -2.71 -6.39 -0.53
C GLN A 91 -1.24 -6.41 -0.12
N THR A 92 -0.70 -7.62 0.07
CA THR A 92 0.73 -7.87 0.23
C THR A 92 1.44 -7.88 -1.10
N SER A 93 2.77 -7.81 -1.07
CA SER A 93 3.63 -7.92 -2.26
C SER A 93 3.38 -9.22 -3.04
N ALA A 94 3.08 -10.33 -2.35
CA ALA A 94 2.80 -11.61 -2.98
C ALA A 94 1.49 -11.58 -3.79
N GLN A 95 0.43 -10.98 -3.23
CA GLN A 95 -0.84 -10.82 -3.95
C GLN A 95 -0.69 -9.92 -5.17
N VAL A 96 0.09 -8.84 -5.03
CA VAL A 96 0.40 -7.94 -6.14
C VAL A 96 1.21 -8.67 -7.22
N ALA A 97 2.28 -9.39 -6.88
CA ALA A 97 3.06 -10.13 -7.87
C ALA A 97 2.23 -11.21 -8.60
N LEU A 98 1.34 -11.92 -7.89
CA LEU A 98 0.54 -13.00 -8.46
C LEU A 98 -0.55 -12.52 -9.42
N ARG A 99 -1.03 -11.28 -9.31
CA ARG A 99 -2.06 -10.72 -10.21
C ARG A 99 -1.49 -9.92 -11.38
N PHE A 100 -0.17 -9.96 -11.59
CA PHE A 100 0.50 -9.20 -12.65
C PHE A 100 -0.08 -9.51 -14.03
N GLU A 101 -0.15 -10.79 -14.38
CA GLU A 101 -0.58 -11.25 -15.70
C GLU A 101 -2.00 -10.80 -16.05
N ALA A 102 -2.90 -10.72 -15.07
CA ALA A 102 -4.27 -10.29 -15.33
C ALA A 102 -4.45 -8.76 -15.31
N HIS A 103 -3.60 -8.02 -14.59
CA HIS A 103 -3.80 -6.58 -14.37
C HIS A 103 -2.85 -5.69 -15.16
N VAL A 104 -1.73 -6.21 -15.65
CA VAL A 104 -0.69 -5.43 -16.34
C VAL A 104 -0.53 -5.88 -17.79
N THR A 105 -0.40 -7.19 -18.03
CA THR A 105 -0.19 -7.74 -19.39
C THR A 105 -1.25 -7.31 -20.41
N PRO A 106 -2.56 -7.26 -20.10
CA PRO A 106 -3.57 -6.80 -21.07
C PRO A 106 -3.53 -5.30 -21.35
N ILE A 107 -2.91 -4.51 -20.47
CA ILE A 107 -2.79 -3.05 -20.61
C ILE A 107 -1.55 -2.70 -21.44
N GLN A 108 -0.48 -3.50 -21.34
CA GLN A 108 0.83 -3.24 -21.97
C GLN A 108 1.30 -1.79 -21.74
N PRO A 109 1.50 -1.36 -20.48
CA PRO A 109 1.85 0.02 -20.20
C PRO A 109 3.26 0.36 -20.68
N ASP A 110 3.47 1.59 -21.16
CA ASP A 110 4.80 2.11 -21.46
C ASP A 110 5.62 2.34 -20.18
N VAL A 111 4.95 2.77 -19.10
CA VAL A 111 5.57 2.97 -17.78
C VAL A 111 4.74 2.31 -16.68
N LEU A 112 5.40 1.54 -15.82
CA LEU A 112 4.80 0.92 -14.64
C LEU A 112 5.35 1.56 -13.35
N VAL A 113 4.51 2.25 -12.60
CA VAL A 113 4.85 2.83 -11.28
C VAL A 113 4.44 1.85 -10.19
N VAL A 114 5.40 1.33 -9.41
CA VAL A 114 5.15 0.25 -8.44
C VAL A 114 5.26 0.73 -6.99
N GLN A 115 4.25 0.43 -6.18
CA GLN A 115 4.26 0.65 -4.71
C GLN A 115 3.65 -0.54 -3.94
N VAL A 116 4.50 -1.28 -3.21
CA VAL A 116 4.17 -2.55 -2.53
C VAL A 116 4.79 -2.67 -1.13
N CYS A 117 4.62 -3.83 -0.48
CA CYS A 117 5.33 -4.29 0.72
C CYS A 117 4.90 -3.76 2.10
N VAL A 118 4.23 -2.60 2.27
CA VAL A 118 3.92 -2.13 3.64
C VAL A 118 2.99 -3.10 4.38
N ASN A 119 2.09 -3.76 3.66
CA ASN A 119 1.14 -4.70 4.26
C ASN A 119 1.82 -5.99 4.71
N ASP A 120 2.91 -6.38 4.07
CA ASP A 120 3.78 -7.47 4.49
C ASP A 120 4.54 -7.05 5.77
N LEU A 121 5.26 -5.93 5.70
CA LEU A 121 6.17 -5.49 6.75
C LEU A 121 5.45 -5.10 8.04
N LYS A 122 4.24 -4.52 7.96
CA LYS A 122 3.44 -4.18 9.14
C LYS A 122 2.97 -5.41 9.93
N THR A 123 3.07 -6.62 9.35
CA THR A 123 2.72 -7.87 10.05
C THR A 123 3.85 -8.40 10.92
N ILE A 124 5.07 -7.89 10.80
CA ILE A 124 6.24 -8.35 11.58
C ILE A 124 5.97 -8.38 13.09
N PRO A 125 5.32 -7.38 13.73
CA PRO A 125 5.04 -7.47 15.17
C PRO A 125 4.06 -8.59 15.55
N LEU A 126 3.28 -9.10 14.60
CA LEU A 126 2.38 -10.24 14.80
C LEU A 126 3.09 -11.59 14.63
N PHE A 127 4.19 -11.61 13.86
CA PHE A 127 4.96 -12.81 13.50
C PHE A 127 6.47 -12.53 13.57
N PRO A 128 7.02 -12.17 14.75
CA PRO A 128 8.40 -11.72 14.88
C PRO A 128 9.43 -12.77 14.43
N GLU A 129 9.12 -14.06 14.59
CA GLU A 129 9.93 -15.19 14.13
C GLU A 129 10.04 -15.29 12.61
N ASN A 130 9.10 -14.69 11.86
CA ASN A 130 9.07 -14.70 10.41
C ASN A 130 9.63 -13.42 9.78
N ARG A 131 10.24 -12.53 10.57
CA ARG A 131 10.74 -11.22 10.11
C ARG A 131 11.60 -11.32 8.84
N GLU A 132 12.59 -12.21 8.85
CA GLU A 132 13.51 -12.40 7.71
C GLU A 132 12.75 -12.88 6.48
N THR A 133 11.93 -13.93 6.62
CA THR A 133 11.06 -14.45 5.56
C THR A 133 10.15 -13.38 4.97
N ILE A 134 9.53 -12.53 5.80
CA ILE A 134 8.65 -11.44 5.35
C ILE A 134 9.43 -10.41 4.51
N VAL A 135 10.62 -10.01 4.97
CA VAL A 135 11.48 -9.04 4.27
C VAL A 135 11.99 -9.63 2.95
N ASP A 136 12.42 -10.88 2.95
CA ASP A 136 12.96 -11.52 1.74
C ASP A 136 11.87 -11.82 0.72
N THR A 137 10.67 -12.19 1.18
CA THR A 137 9.48 -12.31 0.32
C THR A 137 9.16 -10.98 -0.35
N CYS A 138 9.24 -9.86 0.37
CA CYS A 138 9.04 -8.53 -0.21
C CYS A 138 10.03 -8.25 -1.35
N LYS A 139 11.32 -8.47 -1.11
CA LYS A 139 12.37 -8.24 -2.11
C LYS A 139 12.17 -9.13 -3.34
N ALA A 140 11.95 -10.43 -3.13
CA ALA A 140 11.72 -11.39 -4.21
C ALA A 140 10.48 -11.04 -5.06
N ASN A 141 9.40 -10.56 -4.43
CA ASN A 141 8.22 -10.12 -5.16
C ASN A 141 8.44 -8.81 -5.92
N ILE A 142 9.25 -7.88 -5.40
CA ILE A 142 9.67 -6.69 -6.14
C ILE A 142 10.47 -7.12 -7.38
N ASP A 143 11.46 -7.99 -7.21
CA ASP A 143 12.30 -8.48 -8.31
C ASP A 143 11.46 -9.17 -9.39
N LYS A 144 10.49 -9.98 -8.95
CA LYS A 144 9.53 -10.61 -9.86
C LYS A 144 8.69 -9.59 -10.64
N ILE A 145 8.10 -8.60 -9.96
CA ILE A 145 7.27 -7.57 -10.63
C ILE A 145 8.11 -6.79 -11.65
N VAL A 146 9.36 -6.44 -11.30
CA VAL A 146 10.28 -5.75 -12.21
C VAL A 146 10.56 -6.61 -13.45
N ALA A 147 10.91 -7.89 -13.24
CA ALA A 147 11.21 -8.80 -14.35
C ALA A 147 9.99 -9.03 -15.26
N ASP A 148 8.81 -9.25 -14.68
CA ASP A 148 7.57 -9.44 -15.45
C ASP A 148 7.21 -8.17 -16.25
N ALA A 149 7.41 -6.97 -15.67
CA ALA A 149 7.18 -5.69 -16.34
C ALA A 149 8.14 -5.43 -17.50
N GLN A 150 9.43 -5.71 -17.31
CA GLN A 150 10.41 -5.61 -18.39
C GLN A 150 10.14 -6.61 -19.51
N ALA A 151 9.67 -7.82 -19.18
CA ALA A 151 9.32 -8.83 -20.17
C ALA A 151 8.15 -8.43 -21.08
N VAL A 152 7.24 -7.57 -20.60
CA VAL A 152 6.16 -6.97 -21.41
C VAL A 152 6.54 -5.63 -22.05
N GLY A 153 7.79 -5.19 -21.88
CA GLY A 153 8.35 -3.99 -22.50
C GLY A 153 8.12 -2.67 -21.75
N ALA A 154 7.63 -2.72 -20.50
CA ALA A 154 7.39 -1.53 -19.71
C ALA A 154 8.66 -0.98 -19.05
N VAL A 155 8.82 0.34 -19.03
CA VAL A 155 9.81 1.00 -18.15
C VAL A 155 9.29 0.99 -16.72
N VAL A 156 10.06 0.43 -15.79
CA VAL A 156 9.65 0.30 -14.39
C VAL A 156 10.12 1.50 -13.58
N VAL A 157 9.21 2.19 -12.91
CA VAL A 157 9.52 3.20 -11.89
C VAL A 157 9.18 2.60 -10.53
N LEU A 158 10.20 2.19 -9.78
CA LEU A 158 9.99 1.76 -8.41
C LEU A 158 9.85 2.95 -7.48
N THR A 159 8.91 2.88 -6.55
CA THR A 159 8.85 3.83 -5.45
C THR A 159 9.44 3.16 -4.22
N THR A 160 10.32 3.86 -3.48
CA THR A 160 10.64 3.39 -2.13
C THR A 160 9.35 3.31 -1.31
N ILE A 161 9.23 2.32 -0.45
CA ILE A 161 8.13 2.19 0.51
C ILE A 161 8.10 3.48 1.35
N PHE A 162 6.92 4.09 1.43
CA PHE A 162 6.70 5.31 2.23
C PHE A 162 7.07 5.07 3.70
N PRO A 163 7.52 6.10 4.43
CA PRO A 163 7.71 5.97 5.87
C PRO A 163 6.38 5.70 6.54
N VAL A 164 6.43 5.09 7.73
CA VAL A 164 5.26 4.93 8.57
C VAL A 164 5.17 6.06 9.59
N GLY A 165 3.96 6.47 9.93
CA GLY A 165 3.69 7.47 10.95
C GLY A 165 3.61 6.90 12.36
N GLU A 166 3.22 7.74 13.31
CA GLU A 166 2.96 7.30 14.68
C GLU A 166 1.65 6.49 14.75
N PRO A 167 1.66 5.28 15.35
CA PRO A 167 0.46 4.46 15.43
C PRO A 167 -0.57 5.07 16.41
N PRO A 168 -1.87 5.01 16.07
CA PRO A 168 -2.92 5.37 16.99
C PRO A 168 -2.95 4.39 18.17
N LEU A 169 -3.55 4.80 19.30
CA LEU A 169 -3.54 4.04 20.55
C LEU A 169 -3.97 2.57 20.36
N GLN A 170 -4.95 2.32 19.48
CA GLN A 170 -5.47 0.98 19.25
C GLN A 170 -4.48 0.05 18.52
N ARG A 171 -3.53 0.60 17.76
CA ARG A 171 -2.51 -0.20 17.04
C ARG A 171 -1.19 -0.35 17.80
N ARG A 172 -0.94 0.47 18.83
CA ARG A 172 0.29 0.38 19.65
C ARG A 172 0.63 -1.03 20.14
N PRO A 173 -0.32 -1.89 20.56
CA PRO A 173 0.02 -3.25 21.01
C PRO A 173 0.61 -4.16 19.92
N VAL A 174 0.37 -3.83 18.65
CA VAL A 174 0.81 -4.60 17.47
C VAL A 174 1.68 -3.76 16.54
N TRP A 175 2.33 -2.73 17.09
CA TRP A 175 3.21 -1.83 16.35
C TRP A 175 4.61 -1.85 16.97
N SER A 176 5.63 -1.84 16.13
CA SER A 176 7.03 -1.89 16.57
C SER A 176 7.93 -1.08 15.64
N SER A 177 9.05 -0.59 16.17
CA SER A 177 10.13 0.01 15.39
C SER A 177 10.71 -0.95 14.33
N GLU A 178 10.51 -2.26 14.49
CA GLU A 178 10.88 -3.27 13.48
C GLU A 178 10.23 -3.03 12.12
N ILE A 179 9.04 -2.41 12.08
CA ILE A 179 8.37 -2.06 10.81
C ILE A 179 9.23 -1.05 10.03
N ALA A 180 9.66 0.03 10.70
CA ALA A 180 10.48 1.06 10.08
C ALA A 180 11.88 0.53 9.69
N ALA A 181 12.47 -0.32 10.53
CA ALA A 181 13.74 -0.98 10.22
C ALA A 181 13.63 -1.86 8.98
N ALA A 182 12.57 -2.67 8.87
CA ALA A 182 12.31 -3.51 7.71
C ALA A 182 12.04 -2.70 6.44
N ILE A 183 11.31 -1.59 6.55
CA ILE A 183 11.10 -0.64 5.44
C ILE A 183 12.44 -0.12 4.92
N ASN A 184 13.34 0.29 5.82
CA ASN A 184 14.66 0.75 5.43
C ASN A 184 15.48 -0.34 4.73
N THR A 185 15.43 -1.59 5.21
CA THR A 185 16.09 -2.73 4.56
C THR A 185 15.54 -2.99 3.15
N VAL A 186 14.22 -2.97 2.95
CA VAL A 186 13.63 -3.17 1.61
C VAL A 186 13.88 -1.96 0.71
N ASN A 187 13.88 -0.74 1.25
CA ASN A 187 14.20 0.47 0.48
C ASN A 187 15.68 0.51 0.04
N GLN A 188 16.60 -0.08 0.78
CA GLN A 188 17.98 -0.29 0.32
C GLN A 188 18.03 -1.24 -0.87
N HIS A 189 17.24 -2.32 -0.84
CA HIS A 189 17.10 -3.25 -1.97
C HIS A 189 16.54 -2.54 -3.20
N ILE A 190 15.44 -1.79 -3.05
CA ILE A 190 14.82 -1.02 -4.15
C ILE A 190 15.85 -0.08 -4.82
N ARG A 191 16.64 0.65 -4.03
CA ARG A 191 17.68 1.56 -4.55
C ARG A 191 18.85 0.85 -5.22
N SER A 192 19.03 -0.45 -4.98
CA SER A 192 20.12 -1.23 -5.58
C SER A 192 19.74 -1.82 -6.96
N LEU A 193 18.46 -1.77 -7.32
CA LEU A 193 17.97 -2.27 -8.60
C LEU A 193 18.26 -1.26 -9.72
N ASP A 194 18.59 -1.78 -10.90
CA ASP A 194 18.92 -0.98 -12.08
C ASP A 194 17.65 -0.57 -12.85
N VAL A 195 16.80 0.20 -12.17
CA VAL A 195 15.57 0.79 -12.71
C VAL A 195 15.38 2.19 -12.14
N PRO A 196 14.66 3.10 -12.81
CA PRO A 196 14.29 4.39 -12.23
C PRO A 196 13.63 4.24 -10.84
N VAL A 197 14.13 5.00 -9.86
CA VAL A 197 13.60 5.02 -8.49
C VAL A 197 13.07 6.40 -8.13
N LEU A 198 11.81 6.46 -7.71
CA LEU A 198 11.23 7.60 -7.01
C LEU A 198 11.45 7.39 -5.50
N ASP A 199 12.39 8.14 -4.91
CA ASP A 199 12.72 8.07 -3.47
C ASP A 199 11.66 8.78 -2.61
N ALA A 200 10.45 8.22 -2.60
CA ALA A 200 9.32 8.70 -1.82
C ALA A 200 9.62 8.73 -0.32
N TYR A 201 10.47 7.83 0.19
CA TYR A 201 10.80 7.78 1.60
C TYR A 201 11.49 9.07 2.02
N HIS A 202 12.50 9.50 1.26
CA HIS A 202 13.21 10.74 1.53
C HIS A 202 12.29 11.97 1.46
N LEU A 203 11.36 12.01 0.49
CA LEU A 203 10.43 13.12 0.31
C LEU A 203 9.39 13.25 1.43
N LEU A 204 8.96 12.13 2.01
CA LEU A 204 7.82 12.08 2.92
C LEU A 204 8.21 12.00 4.40
N ALA A 205 9.46 11.64 4.69
CA ALA A 205 9.93 11.48 6.06
C ALA A 205 10.13 12.85 6.75
N ASP A 206 9.80 12.91 8.04
CA ASP A 206 10.25 13.97 8.93
C ASP A 206 11.68 13.73 9.42
N GLU A 207 12.21 14.63 10.24
CA GLU A 207 13.56 14.55 10.82
C GLU A 207 13.78 13.29 11.68
N ARG A 208 12.71 12.60 12.10
CA ARG A 208 12.75 11.38 12.90
C ARG A 208 12.69 10.11 12.02
N GLY A 209 12.55 10.26 10.70
CA GLY A 209 12.34 9.14 9.78
C GLY A 209 10.92 8.59 9.80
N LEU A 210 9.95 9.33 10.36
CA LEU A 210 8.54 8.97 10.38
C LEU A 210 7.80 9.71 9.27
N LEU A 211 6.60 9.23 8.91
CA LEU A 211 5.76 9.96 7.96
C LEU A 211 5.43 11.35 8.52
N ASN A 212 5.79 12.39 7.76
CA ASN A 212 5.55 13.77 8.16
C ASN A 212 4.04 14.02 8.30
N PRO A 213 3.57 14.52 9.47
CA PRO A 213 2.15 14.81 9.70
C PRO A 213 1.52 15.75 8.67
N ALA A 214 2.31 16.63 8.05
CA ALA A 214 1.85 17.51 6.98
C ALA A 214 1.39 16.74 5.72
N TYR A 215 1.86 15.50 5.55
CA TYR A 215 1.59 14.64 4.39
C TYR A 215 0.74 13.42 4.73
N SER A 216 0.37 13.20 6.00
CA SER A 216 -0.34 12.00 6.45
C SER A 216 -1.85 12.18 6.60
N VAL A 217 -2.63 11.14 6.29
CA VAL A 217 -4.00 10.95 6.78
C VAL A 217 -4.01 10.07 8.03
N ASP A 218 -3.20 9.01 8.01
CA ASP A 218 -2.99 8.08 9.11
C ASP A 218 -1.52 7.62 9.14
N GLU A 219 -1.21 6.56 9.87
CA GLU A 219 0.15 6.07 10.02
C GLU A 219 0.71 5.33 8.77
N LEU A 220 -0.09 5.14 7.72
CA LEU A 220 0.30 4.45 6.48
C LEU A 220 -0.01 5.26 5.19
N HIS A 221 -1.02 6.12 5.22
CA HIS A 221 -1.61 6.71 4.02
C HIS A 221 -1.37 8.23 3.95
N LEU A 222 -1.19 8.71 2.71
CA LEU A 222 -0.92 10.10 2.44
C LEU A 222 -2.20 10.91 2.25
N ASN A 223 -2.11 12.20 2.57
CA ASN A 223 -3.12 13.19 2.21
C ASN A 223 -2.82 13.78 0.81
N PRO A 224 -3.68 14.66 0.26
CA PRO A 224 -3.45 15.25 -1.06
C PRO A 224 -2.12 16.01 -1.19
N ALA A 225 -1.61 16.63 -0.13
CA ALA A 225 -0.33 17.35 -0.17
C ALA A 225 0.85 16.38 -0.33
N GLY A 226 0.81 15.22 0.35
CA GLY A 226 1.81 14.16 0.18
C GLY A 226 1.86 13.64 -1.25
N TYR A 227 0.70 13.34 -1.86
CA TYR A 227 0.65 12.90 -3.25
C TYR A 227 1.06 13.99 -4.25
N ALA A 228 0.76 15.26 -3.98
CA ALA A 228 1.21 16.37 -4.83
C ALA A 228 2.75 16.47 -4.86
N LEU A 229 3.41 16.24 -3.72
CA LEU A 229 4.87 16.17 -3.64
C LEU A 229 5.42 15.01 -4.49
N LEU A 230 4.83 13.82 -4.36
CA LEU A 230 5.25 12.67 -5.17
C LEU A 230 4.99 12.88 -6.67
N ASN A 231 3.90 13.52 -7.05
CA ASN A 231 3.59 13.83 -8.44
C ASN A 231 4.57 14.83 -9.06
N THR A 232 5.12 15.75 -8.27
CA THR A 232 6.17 16.67 -8.74
C THR A 232 7.42 15.89 -9.17
N GLU A 233 7.83 14.90 -8.37
CA GLU A 233 8.98 14.06 -8.70
C GLU A 233 8.68 13.05 -9.82
N LEU A 234 7.50 12.43 -9.80
CA LEU A 234 7.06 11.53 -10.86
C LEU A 234 7.04 12.24 -12.22
N ARG A 235 6.56 13.48 -12.27
CA ARG A 235 6.60 14.32 -13.47
C ARG A 235 8.01 14.47 -14.02
N ARG A 236 8.99 14.74 -13.14
CA ARG A 236 10.39 14.88 -13.54
C ARG A 236 10.89 13.59 -14.18
N LEU A 237 10.64 12.44 -13.55
CA LEU A 237 11.04 11.12 -14.05
C LEU A 237 10.38 10.78 -15.39
N LEU A 238 9.07 10.97 -15.52
CA LEU A 238 8.33 10.64 -16.74
C LEU A 238 8.79 11.48 -17.95
N LEU A 239 9.15 12.75 -17.73
CA LEU A 239 9.68 13.60 -18.80
C LEU A 239 11.09 13.16 -19.21
N THR A 240 11.94 12.73 -18.27
CA THR A 240 13.25 12.17 -18.59
C THR A 240 13.15 10.87 -19.38
N ILE A 241 12.31 9.93 -18.93
CA ILE A 241 12.11 8.62 -19.61
C ILE A 241 11.64 8.80 -21.05
N ARG A 242 10.81 9.82 -21.32
CA ARG A 242 10.28 10.06 -22.66
C ARG A 242 11.31 10.67 -23.62
N ASP A 243 12.29 11.39 -23.09
CA ASP A 243 13.28 12.10 -23.90
C ASP A 243 14.52 11.22 -24.21
N GLU A 244 14.59 9.99 -23.64
CA GLU A 244 15.56 8.91 -23.93
C GLU A 244 15.08 8.00 -25.08
#